data_AF-A0A9W6VEY9-F1
#
_entry.id   AF-A0A9W6VEY9-F1
#
_cell.length_a   1.000
_cell.length_b   1.000
_cell.length_c   1.000
_cell.angle_alpha   90.00
_cell.angle_beta   90.00
_cell.angle_gamma   90.00
#
_symmetry.space_group_name_H-M   'P 1'
#
loop_
_entity.id
_entity.type
_entity.pdbx_description
1 polymer ?
#
loop_
_entity_poly.entity_id
_entity_poly.type
_entity_poly.pdbx_seq_one_letter_code
_entity_poly.pdbx_strand_id
1 'polypeptide(L)'
;MNHRPVWPDATAVHAALAPTDALLAERRALYQMGAELFVPGQEKPVGERLDNPLFRFRVGEALAGRASFDPTVEDDLDDVVTDLWSGPLRLRVATDAKARDLLGEVLRIIHALSVSQGPPPRPLTEADGAPFDEALLMVTAGLMTAHRVSPRLAADLLPHTGLLVVLDPATSGGLISASSRFFPGLILIDAPKNPFDVAEALIHEGAHQKFFDLAITHDFLGADIAEDRRFSPSWSGADWPLDQAIAAFHAYACLAQFAEDVARVGETGSLGPNSLLPSAREREAEIGAWLLDVEETLEADARWFLRTFLQEDTDLPEPESATAPEGRYALDPLLRVTRMASTGRILLARPGSPPELHWLASGATDVVDRLTAAPVSAAELEPAQVAALAALVDRSLAYPVPGSAPDGLQADVDA
;
A
#
# COMPACT_ATOMS: atom_id res chain seq x y z
N MET A 1 37.53 -2.81 4.41
CA MET A 1 36.99 -2.58 3.05
C MET A 1 35.48 -2.51 3.20
N ASN A 2 34.85 -1.38 2.90
CA ASN A 2 33.39 -1.28 2.94
C ASN A 2 32.83 -2.02 1.72
N HIS A 3 32.45 -3.28 1.90
CA HIS A 3 31.65 -3.99 0.92
C HIS A 3 30.30 -3.27 0.85
N ARG A 4 30.05 -2.55 -0.24
CA ARG A 4 28.68 -2.14 -0.55
C ARG A 4 27.85 -3.42 -0.68
N PRO A 5 26.61 -3.45 -0.17
CA PRO A 5 25.72 -4.56 -0.43
C PRO A 5 25.63 -4.76 -1.94
N VAL A 6 25.60 -6.01 -2.37
CA VAL A 6 25.45 -6.34 -3.79
C VAL A 6 24.05 -5.93 -4.26
N TRP A 7 23.06 -5.95 -3.37
CA TRP A 7 21.66 -5.64 -3.68
C TRP A 7 21.26 -4.21 -3.30
N PRO A 8 20.23 -3.64 -3.95
CA PRO A 8 19.71 -2.33 -3.59
C PRO A 8 19.18 -2.30 -2.15
N ASP A 9 19.30 -1.14 -1.51
CA ASP A 9 18.65 -0.87 -0.23
C ASP A 9 17.16 -0.62 -0.46
N ALA A 10 16.31 -1.54 0.01
CA ALA A 10 14.85 -1.46 -0.12
C ALA A 10 14.31 -0.10 0.33
N THR A 11 14.86 0.48 1.40
CA THR A 11 14.42 1.79 1.89
C THR A 11 14.73 2.92 0.92
N ALA A 12 15.79 2.80 0.12
CA ALA A 12 16.11 3.75 -0.94
C ALA A 12 15.20 3.57 -2.15
N VAL A 13 14.90 2.32 -2.53
CA VAL A 13 13.95 2.00 -3.61
C VAL A 13 12.58 2.57 -3.26
N HIS A 14 12.10 2.35 -2.04
CA HIS A 14 10.83 2.91 -1.57
C HIS A 14 10.82 4.44 -1.60
N ALA A 15 11.87 5.08 -1.05
CA ALA A 15 11.94 6.54 -0.98
C ALA A 15 12.01 7.22 -2.35
N ALA A 16 12.49 6.51 -3.38
CA ALA A 16 12.50 7.02 -4.75
C ALA A 16 11.10 7.04 -5.40
N LEU A 17 10.20 6.13 -5.03
CA LEU A 17 8.78 6.21 -5.40
C LEU A 17 8.06 7.25 -4.55
N ALA A 18 8.05 7.01 -3.23
CA ALA A 18 7.46 7.91 -2.26
C ALA A 18 8.12 7.72 -0.89
N PRO A 19 8.74 8.77 -0.33
CA PRO A 19 9.14 8.77 1.08
C PRO A 19 7.98 8.38 1.99
N THR A 20 8.27 7.73 3.12
CA THR A 20 7.23 7.17 4.00
C THR A 20 6.17 8.19 4.40
N ASP A 21 6.56 9.40 4.81
CA ASP A 21 5.62 10.46 5.18
C ASP A 21 4.72 10.91 4.02
N ALA A 22 5.28 11.02 2.81
CA ALA A 22 4.55 11.29 1.59
C ALA A 22 3.52 10.19 1.28
N LEU A 23 3.95 8.92 1.31
CA LEU A 23 3.08 7.78 1.03
C LEU A 23 1.92 7.66 2.03
N LEU A 24 2.19 7.89 3.33
CA LEU A 24 1.16 7.91 4.36
C LEU A 24 0.16 9.06 4.15
N ALA A 25 0.64 10.24 3.74
CA ALA A 25 -0.22 11.38 3.45
C ALA A 25 -1.14 11.10 2.25
N GLU A 26 -0.60 10.50 1.18
CA GLU A 26 -1.36 10.11 0.00
C GLU A 26 -2.43 9.08 0.31
N ARG A 27 -2.06 8.00 1.02
CA ARG A 27 -3.01 7.00 1.52
C ARG A 27 -4.13 7.63 2.34
N ARG A 28 -3.80 8.48 3.32
CA ARG A 28 -4.80 9.14 4.17
C ARG A 28 -5.73 10.03 3.35
N ALA A 29 -5.19 10.74 2.36
CA ALA A 29 -5.99 11.54 1.44
C ALA A 29 -6.97 10.69 0.61
N LEU A 30 -6.55 9.50 0.17
CA LEU A 30 -7.43 8.54 -0.52
C LEU A 30 -8.60 8.12 0.36
N TYR A 31 -8.33 7.62 1.58
CA TYR A 31 -9.41 7.17 2.47
C TYR A 31 -10.31 8.31 2.92
N GLN A 32 -9.74 9.51 3.16
CA GLN A 32 -10.53 10.69 3.49
C GLN A 32 -11.45 11.07 2.32
N MET A 33 -10.93 11.15 1.10
CA MET A 33 -11.72 11.45 -0.10
C MET A 33 -12.82 10.40 -0.31
N GLY A 34 -12.51 9.12 -0.14
CA GLY A 34 -13.48 8.04 -0.23
C GLY A 34 -14.64 8.21 0.75
N ALA A 35 -14.35 8.49 2.02
CA ALA A 35 -15.39 8.74 3.02
C ALA A 35 -16.21 10.01 2.71
N GLU A 36 -15.57 11.09 2.27
CA GLU A 36 -16.24 12.35 1.90
C GLU A 36 -17.20 12.19 0.71
N LEU A 37 -16.89 11.29 -0.23
CA LEU A 37 -17.77 10.99 -1.37
C LEU A 37 -19.07 10.30 -0.94
N PHE A 38 -19.03 9.45 0.08
CA PHE A 38 -20.22 8.75 0.58
C PHE A 38 -21.05 9.60 1.56
N VAL A 39 -20.42 10.50 2.31
CA VAL A 39 -21.10 11.34 3.31
C VAL A 39 -20.67 12.81 3.18
N PRO A 40 -21.12 13.52 2.13
CA PRO A 40 -20.71 14.91 1.92
C PRO A 40 -21.11 15.83 3.08
N GLY A 41 -20.16 16.65 3.54
CA GLY A 41 -20.39 17.64 4.61
C GLY A 41 -20.22 17.11 6.04
N GLN A 42 -19.86 15.84 6.21
CA GLN A 42 -19.45 15.33 7.52
C GLN A 42 -18.08 15.91 7.94
N GLU A 43 -17.85 15.98 9.25
CA GLU A 43 -16.52 16.28 9.79
C GLU A 43 -15.47 15.30 9.26
N LYS A 44 -14.31 15.84 8.88
CA LYS A 44 -13.21 15.05 8.32
C LYS A 44 -12.68 14.07 9.37
N PRO A 45 -12.51 12.79 9.03
CA PRO A 45 -11.86 11.85 9.93
C PRO A 45 -10.47 12.35 10.33
N VAL A 46 -10.14 12.22 11.62
CA VAL A 46 -8.79 12.52 12.12
C VAL A 46 -7.79 11.46 11.65
N GLY A 47 -6.50 11.81 11.62
CA GLY A 47 -5.43 10.98 11.06
C GLY A 47 -5.38 9.55 11.62
N GLU A 48 -5.60 9.36 12.92
CA GLU A 48 -5.57 8.02 13.54
C GLU A 48 -6.71 7.12 13.07
N ARG A 49 -7.89 7.69 12.78
CA ARG A 49 -9.01 6.94 12.20
C ARG A 49 -8.74 6.56 10.74
N LEU A 50 -8.10 7.44 9.98
CA LEU A 50 -7.62 7.11 8.63
C LEU A 50 -6.54 6.02 8.66
N ASP A 51 -5.94 5.78 9.81
CA ASP A 51 -4.95 4.73 10.01
C ASP A 51 -5.48 3.40 10.54
N ASN A 52 -6.76 3.38 10.88
CA ASN A 52 -7.43 2.24 11.45
C ASN A 52 -7.77 1.20 10.34
N PRO A 53 -7.28 -0.05 10.43
CA PRO A 53 -7.55 -1.06 9.42
C PRO A 53 -9.04 -1.39 9.25
N LEU A 54 -9.86 -1.24 10.30
CA LEU A 54 -11.31 -1.46 10.23
C LEU A 54 -12.00 -0.35 9.44
N PHE A 55 -11.61 0.91 9.69
CA PHE A 55 -12.11 2.05 8.93
C PHE A 55 -11.75 1.93 7.45
N ARG A 56 -10.49 1.63 7.16
CA ARG A 56 -9.96 1.45 5.80
C ARG A 56 -10.67 0.32 5.06
N PHE A 57 -10.92 -0.82 5.70
CA PHE A 57 -11.71 -1.91 5.13
C PHE A 57 -13.10 -1.44 4.70
N ARG A 58 -13.83 -0.72 5.58
CA ARG A 58 -15.19 -0.26 5.28
C ARG A 58 -15.23 0.75 4.13
N VAL A 59 -14.29 1.70 4.11
CA VAL A 59 -14.14 2.62 2.98
C VAL A 59 -13.80 1.84 1.71
N GLY A 60 -12.87 0.88 1.77
CA GLY A 60 -12.47 0.04 0.63
C GLY A 60 -13.62 -0.80 0.06
N GLU A 61 -14.42 -1.46 0.90
CA GLU A 61 -15.61 -2.22 0.47
C GLU A 61 -16.65 -1.32 -0.19
N ALA A 62 -16.83 -0.11 0.31
CA ALA A 62 -17.74 0.86 -0.28
C ALA A 62 -17.23 1.42 -1.61
N LEU A 63 -15.94 1.76 -1.69
CA LEU A 63 -15.28 2.18 -2.93
C LEU A 63 -15.35 1.08 -4.00
N ALA A 64 -15.26 -0.19 -3.59
CA ALA A 64 -15.42 -1.32 -4.50
C ALA A 64 -16.89 -1.66 -4.84
N GLY A 65 -17.86 -0.92 -4.32
CA GLY A 65 -19.29 -1.16 -4.54
C GLY A 65 -19.83 -2.45 -3.92
N ARG A 66 -19.09 -3.06 -2.98
CA ARG A 66 -19.48 -4.32 -2.30
C ARG A 66 -20.31 -4.10 -1.04
N ALA A 67 -20.21 -2.93 -0.43
CA ALA A 67 -20.98 -2.55 0.75
C ALA A 67 -21.38 -1.07 0.72
N SER A 68 -22.37 -0.69 1.54
CA SER A 68 -22.65 0.73 1.81
C SER A 68 -21.74 1.24 2.91
N PHE A 69 -21.28 2.49 2.78
CA PHE A 69 -20.51 3.14 3.84
C PHE A 69 -21.44 3.75 4.90
N ASP A 70 -21.31 3.28 6.14
CA ASP A 70 -22.00 3.84 7.32
C ASP A 70 -20.99 4.55 8.23
N PRO A 71 -21.00 5.89 8.32
CA PRO A 71 -20.01 6.62 9.11
C PRO A 71 -20.20 6.47 10.63
N THR A 72 -21.35 5.94 11.07
CA THR A 72 -21.75 5.84 12.49
C THR A 72 -21.30 4.56 13.17
N VAL A 73 -20.82 3.57 12.40
CA VAL A 73 -20.26 2.34 12.96
C VAL A 73 -19.05 2.69 13.81
N GLU A 74 -19.09 2.23 15.05
CA GLU A 74 -18.00 2.30 16.01
C GLU A 74 -16.91 1.32 15.57
N ASP A 75 -15.81 1.88 15.08
CA ASP A 75 -14.63 1.15 14.69
C ASP A 75 -13.39 1.58 15.49
N ASP A 76 -13.60 2.30 16.59
CA ASP A 76 -12.52 2.80 17.42
C ASP A 76 -11.71 1.65 18.03
N LEU A 77 -10.38 1.76 17.91
CA LEU A 77 -9.43 0.81 18.45
C LEU A 77 -8.75 1.34 19.72
N ASP A 78 -8.90 2.63 20.04
CA ASP A 78 -8.15 3.30 21.11
C ASP A 78 -8.36 2.64 22.48
N ASP A 79 -9.58 2.16 22.75
CA ASP A 79 -9.94 1.49 24.01
C ASP A 79 -9.53 0.01 24.07
N VAL A 80 -9.00 -0.58 23.00
CA VAL A 80 -8.66 -2.01 22.96
C VAL A 80 -7.21 -2.32 22.64
N VAL A 81 -6.36 -1.29 22.57
CA VAL A 81 -4.96 -1.44 22.21
C VAL A 81 -4.01 -0.90 23.26
N THR A 82 -2.81 -1.45 23.28
CA THR A 82 -1.65 -0.89 23.97
C THR A 82 -0.64 -0.41 22.94
N ASP A 83 -0.11 0.81 23.14
CA ASP A 83 1.00 1.34 22.37
C ASP A 83 2.34 0.86 22.91
N LEU A 84 3.08 0.14 22.08
CA LEU A 84 4.47 -0.23 22.34
C LEU A 84 5.41 0.70 21.57
N TRP A 85 6.57 0.98 22.17
CA TRP A 85 7.54 1.93 21.63
C TRP A 85 8.95 1.36 21.60
N SER A 86 9.68 1.65 20.52
CA SER A 86 11.14 1.48 20.45
C SER A 86 11.76 2.64 19.69
N GLY A 87 12.38 3.57 20.43
CA GLY A 87 12.85 4.83 19.86
C GLY A 87 11.69 5.61 19.24
N PRO A 88 11.75 6.00 17.95
CA PRO A 88 10.67 6.68 17.25
C PRO A 88 9.56 5.75 16.75
N LEU A 89 9.73 4.42 16.86
CA LEU A 89 8.77 3.46 16.32
C LEU A 89 7.65 3.22 17.33
N ARG A 90 6.40 3.32 16.85
CA ARG A 90 5.16 3.01 17.57
C ARG A 90 4.56 1.74 16.96
N LEU A 91 4.08 0.83 17.79
CA LEU A 91 3.31 -0.34 17.37
C LEU A 91 2.06 -0.46 18.26
N ARG A 92 0.88 -0.40 17.64
CA ARG A 92 -0.40 -0.63 18.31
C ARG A 92 -0.65 -2.12 18.39
N VAL A 93 -0.87 -2.66 19.57
CA VAL A 93 -1.15 -4.09 19.79
C VAL A 93 -2.54 -4.24 20.39
N ALA A 94 -3.37 -5.12 19.85
CA ALA A 94 -4.67 -5.45 20.46
C ALA A 94 -4.43 -6.21 21.79
N THR A 95 -4.86 -5.63 22.91
CA THR A 95 -4.59 -6.18 24.26
C THR A 95 -5.85 -6.40 25.10
N ASP A 96 -6.85 -5.52 25.00
CA ASP A 96 -8.06 -5.60 25.84
C ASP A 96 -8.94 -6.79 25.48
N ALA A 97 -9.68 -7.31 26.46
CA ALA A 97 -10.61 -8.43 26.25
C ALA A 97 -11.67 -8.17 25.17
N LYS A 98 -12.15 -6.93 25.02
CA LYS A 98 -13.12 -6.51 24.00
C LYS A 98 -12.59 -6.63 22.58
N ALA A 99 -11.26 -6.69 22.39
CA ALA A 99 -10.66 -6.88 21.06
C ALA A 99 -11.16 -8.16 20.38
N ARG A 100 -11.52 -9.19 21.16
CA ARG A 100 -12.07 -10.46 20.62
C ARG A 100 -13.39 -10.25 19.88
N ASP A 101 -14.28 -9.44 20.44
CA ASP A 101 -15.59 -9.18 19.84
C ASP A 101 -15.43 -8.22 18.65
N LEU A 102 -14.63 -7.16 18.81
CA LEU A 102 -14.40 -6.16 17.77
C LEU A 102 -13.72 -6.75 16.53
N LEU A 103 -12.74 -7.63 16.71
CA LEU A 103 -11.99 -8.27 15.62
C LEU A 103 -12.62 -9.59 15.15
N GLY A 104 -13.69 -10.07 15.79
CA GLY A 104 -14.27 -11.38 15.50
C GLY A 104 -14.77 -11.55 14.06
N GLU A 105 -15.39 -10.52 13.48
CA GLU A 105 -15.79 -10.52 12.06
C GLU A 105 -14.58 -10.49 11.13
N VAL A 106 -13.59 -9.65 11.45
CA VAL A 106 -12.36 -9.47 10.67
C VAL A 106 -11.62 -10.80 10.55
N LEU A 107 -11.43 -11.49 11.67
CA LEU A 107 -10.74 -12.77 11.71
C LEU A 107 -11.54 -13.88 11.00
N ARG A 108 -12.88 -13.81 11.01
CA ARG A 108 -13.72 -14.69 10.20
C ARG A 108 -13.52 -14.48 8.70
N ILE A 109 -13.48 -13.23 8.25
CA ILE A 109 -13.25 -12.89 6.85
C ILE A 109 -11.86 -13.36 6.42
N ILE A 110 -10.81 -13.05 7.20
CA ILE A 110 -9.44 -13.48 6.90
C ILE A 110 -9.33 -15.01 6.86
N HIS A 111 -9.92 -15.70 7.83
CA HIS A 111 -9.94 -17.16 7.88
C HIS A 111 -10.65 -17.80 6.68
N ALA A 112 -11.77 -17.22 6.23
CA ALA A 112 -12.48 -17.70 5.06
C ALA A 112 -11.65 -17.56 3.77
N LEU A 113 -10.72 -16.60 3.72
CA LEU A 113 -9.81 -16.38 2.59
C LEU A 113 -8.57 -17.29 2.64
N SER A 114 -8.16 -17.77 3.81
CA SER A 114 -6.91 -18.53 3.98
C SER A 114 -7.02 -20.03 3.70
N VAL A 115 -8.20 -20.53 3.25
CA VAL A 115 -8.49 -21.96 2.98
C VAL A 115 -8.22 -22.87 4.19
N SER A 116 -8.15 -22.29 5.39
CA SER A 116 -7.82 -22.99 6.62
C SER A 116 -9.02 -23.83 7.11
N GLN A 117 -8.75 -25.07 7.53
CA GLN A 117 -9.77 -25.92 8.16
C GLN A 117 -9.90 -25.55 9.64
N GLY A 118 -11.12 -25.54 10.18
CA GLY A 118 -11.40 -25.32 11.60
C GLY A 118 -12.09 -23.98 11.91
N PRO A 119 -12.23 -23.64 13.20
CA PRO A 119 -12.81 -22.37 13.61
C PRO A 119 -11.86 -21.20 13.25
N PRO A 120 -12.41 -19.99 13.10
CA PRO A 120 -11.60 -18.78 12.97
C PRO A 120 -10.65 -18.60 14.17
N PRO A 121 -9.46 -18.03 13.96
CA PRO A 121 -8.54 -17.76 15.05
C PRO A 121 -9.11 -16.68 15.97
N ARG A 122 -8.71 -16.71 17.25
CA ARG A 122 -9.05 -15.67 18.23
C ARG A 122 -7.82 -14.86 18.63
N PRO A 123 -7.97 -13.56 18.96
CA PRO A 123 -6.90 -12.81 19.60
C PRO A 123 -6.56 -13.38 20.98
N LEU A 124 -5.27 -13.36 21.30
CA LEU A 124 -4.74 -13.50 22.64
C LEU A 124 -4.80 -12.13 23.33
N THR A 125 -5.46 -12.04 24.49
CA THR A 125 -5.76 -10.77 25.18
C THR A 125 -5.48 -10.88 26.68
N GLU A 126 -5.55 -9.77 27.42
CA GLU A 126 -5.38 -9.74 28.88
C GLU A 126 -6.25 -10.77 29.62
N ALA A 127 -7.42 -11.11 29.08
CA ALA A 127 -8.31 -12.13 29.65
C ALA A 127 -7.71 -13.56 29.62
N ASP A 128 -6.65 -13.80 28.84
CA ASP A 128 -5.92 -15.07 28.80
C ASP A 128 -4.85 -15.19 29.91
N GLY A 129 -4.49 -14.10 30.60
CA GLY A 129 -3.52 -14.11 31.69
C GLY A 129 -2.08 -14.34 31.23
N ALA A 130 -1.35 -15.23 31.92
CA ALA A 130 0.10 -15.41 31.72
C ALA A 130 0.55 -15.66 30.25
N PRO A 131 -0.17 -16.46 29.42
CA PRO A 131 0.17 -16.57 28.00
C PRO A 131 0.17 -15.24 27.24
N PHE A 132 -0.78 -14.35 27.55
CA PHE A 132 -0.82 -13.01 26.96
C PHE A 132 0.36 -12.15 27.44
N ASP A 133 0.67 -12.17 28.74
CA ASP A 133 1.80 -11.42 29.30
C ASP A 133 3.13 -11.85 28.64
N GLU A 134 3.34 -13.16 28.48
CA GLU A 134 4.51 -13.73 27.79
C GLU A 134 4.58 -13.27 26.33
N ALA A 135 3.46 -13.33 25.61
CA ALA A 135 3.40 -12.88 24.22
C ALA A 135 3.69 -11.37 24.10
N LEU A 136 3.12 -10.54 24.96
CA LEU A 136 3.33 -9.08 24.94
C LEU A 136 4.79 -8.71 25.23
N LEU A 137 5.45 -9.45 26.14
CA LEU A 137 6.89 -9.31 26.37
C LEU A 137 7.70 -9.65 25.12
N MET A 138 7.35 -10.73 24.42
CA MET A 138 8.01 -11.11 23.16
C MET A 138 7.75 -10.10 22.05
N VAL A 139 6.55 -9.54 21.94
CA VAL A 139 6.24 -8.48 20.98
C VAL A 139 7.08 -7.23 21.26
N THR A 140 7.17 -6.83 22.53
CA THR A 140 8.00 -5.68 22.95
C THR A 140 9.46 -5.91 22.58
N ALA A 141 10.02 -7.08 22.95
CA ALA A 141 11.39 -7.44 22.63
C ALA A 141 11.63 -7.56 21.12
N GLY A 142 10.64 -8.02 20.36
CA GLY A 142 10.67 -8.12 18.91
C GLY A 142 10.70 -6.79 18.20
N LEU A 143 9.85 -5.84 18.61
CA LEU A 143 9.89 -4.46 18.13
C LEU A 143 11.26 -3.82 18.38
N MET A 144 11.81 -4.00 19.59
CA MET A 144 13.17 -3.55 19.92
C MET A 144 14.23 -4.24 19.04
N THR A 145 14.06 -5.52 18.72
CA THR A 145 14.98 -6.28 17.87
C THR A 145 14.94 -5.75 16.44
N ALA A 146 13.76 -5.55 15.84
CA ALA A 146 13.60 -4.97 14.52
C ALA A 146 14.26 -3.58 14.43
N HIS A 147 13.98 -2.70 15.39
CA HIS A 147 14.57 -1.36 15.45
C HIS A 147 16.09 -1.40 15.57
N ARG A 148 16.64 -2.29 16.41
CA ARG A 148 18.08 -2.37 16.64
C ARG A 148 18.84 -2.97 15.46
N VAL A 149 18.30 -4.03 14.86
CA VAL A 149 18.97 -4.78 13.78
C VAL A 149 18.88 -4.03 12.46
N SER A 150 17.69 -3.53 12.11
CA SER A 150 17.45 -2.81 10.86
C SER A 150 16.63 -1.54 11.10
N PRO A 151 17.21 -0.50 11.74
CA PRO A 151 16.47 0.70 12.13
C PRO A 151 15.82 1.41 10.95
N ARG A 152 16.51 1.45 9.80
CA ARG A 152 16.01 2.11 8.60
C ARG A 152 14.83 1.34 7.99
N LEU A 153 14.94 0.02 7.86
CA LEU A 153 13.85 -0.79 7.32
C LEU A 153 12.64 -0.81 8.25
N ALA A 154 12.86 -0.91 9.56
CA ALA A 154 11.78 -0.84 10.55
C ALA A 154 11.07 0.53 10.54
N ALA A 155 11.81 1.64 10.43
CA ALA A 155 11.24 2.99 10.30
C ALA A 155 10.53 3.22 8.97
N ASP A 156 10.92 2.48 7.94
CA ASP A 156 10.34 2.56 6.61
C ASP A 156 9.02 1.78 6.49
N LEU A 157 8.92 0.63 7.17
CA LEU A 157 7.79 -0.31 7.07
C LEU A 157 6.72 -0.13 8.17
N LEU A 158 7.12 -0.01 9.44
CA LEU A 158 6.16 0.00 10.56
C LEU A 158 5.13 1.13 10.54
N PRO A 159 5.40 2.34 9.99
CA PRO A 159 4.37 3.37 9.88
C PRO A 159 3.15 2.97 9.03
N HIS A 160 3.27 1.90 8.23
CA HIS A 160 2.18 1.34 7.44
C HIS A 160 1.31 0.34 8.24
N THR A 161 1.77 -0.09 9.41
CA THR A 161 1.05 -0.96 10.34
C THR A 161 0.15 -0.14 11.27
N GLY A 162 -1.16 -0.35 11.16
CA GLY A 162 -2.16 0.27 12.05
C GLY A 162 -2.47 -0.57 13.28
N LEU A 163 -2.35 -1.90 13.21
CA LEU A 163 -2.64 -2.82 14.31
C LEU A 163 -1.87 -4.13 14.18
N LEU A 164 -1.26 -4.60 15.27
CA LEU A 164 -0.78 -5.96 15.45
C LEU A 164 -1.75 -6.74 16.36
N VAL A 165 -2.07 -7.96 15.98
CA VAL A 165 -2.86 -8.91 16.78
C VAL A 165 -2.06 -10.18 16.98
N VAL A 166 -1.83 -10.55 18.24
CA VAL A 166 -1.30 -11.87 18.58
C VAL A 166 -2.47 -12.84 18.66
N LEU A 167 -2.38 -13.97 17.96
CA LEU A 167 -3.42 -14.99 17.95
C LEU A 167 -3.18 -16.02 19.07
N ASP A 168 -4.27 -16.60 19.58
CA ASP A 168 -4.17 -17.76 20.46
C ASP A 168 -3.69 -18.98 19.66
N PRO A 169 -2.56 -19.60 20.05
CA PRO A 169 -1.99 -20.75 19.36
C PRO A 169 -2.92 -21.97 19.34
N ALA A 170 -3.88 -22.07 20.26
CA ALA A 170 -4.88 -23.15 20.24
C ALA A 170 -5.90 -23.00 19.10
N THR A 171 -6.01 -21.82 18.49
CA THR A 171 -6.97 -21.50 17.42
C THR A 171 -6.33 -20.96 16.15
N SER A 172 -5.04 -20.59 16.17
CA SER A 172 -4.35 -20.02 15.01
C SER A 172 -4.22 -20.99 13.83
N GLY A 173 -4.42 -22.29 14.05
CA GLY A 173 -4.36 -23.30 13.00
C GLY A 173 -2.97 -23.46 12.39
N GLY A 174 -1.91 -23.01 13.09
CA GLY A 174 -0.54 -23.00 12.60
C GLY A 174 -0.19 -21.80 11.71
N LEU A 175 -1.05 -20.78 11.66
CA LEU A 175 -0.72 -19.50 11.04
C LEU A 175 0.48 -18.86 11.75
N ILE A 176 1.61 -18.66 11.07
CA ILE A 176 2.80 -18.02 11.67
C ILE A 176 2.63 -16.50 11.70
N SER A 177 2.39 -15.91 10.53
CA SER A 177 2.04 -14.50 10.35
C SER A 177 1.13 -14.36 9.15
N ALA A 178 0.32 -13.29 9.14
CA ALA A 178 -0.46 -12.93 7.97
C ALA A 178 -0.82 -11.44 7.95
N SER A 179 -1.09 -10.99 6.75
CA SER A 179 -1.76 -9.74 6.45
C SER A 179 -2.74 -9.94 5.30
N SER A 180 -3.67 -8.99 5.16
CA SER A 180 -4.66 -9.03 4.08
C SER A 180 -4.84 -7.65 3.49
N ARG A 181 -4.89 -7.58 2.15
CA ARG A 181 -5.24 -6.34 1.44
C ARG A 181 -6.65 -5.83 1.76
N PHE A 182 -7.52 -6.70 2.29
CA PHE A 182 -8.85 -6.28 2.75
C PHE A 182 -8.78 -5.47 4.04
N PHE A 183 -7.76 -5.71 4.87
CA PHE A 183 -7.57 -4.97 6.12
C PHE A 183 -6.19 -4.27 6.13
N PRO A 184 -5.95 -3.27 5.25
CA PRO A 184 -4.66 -2.59 5.17
C PRO A 184 -4.29 -1.95 6.51
N GLY A 185 -3.12 -2.30 7.03
CA GLY A 185 -2.58 -1.93 8.32
C GLY A 185 -2.71 -3.03 9.39
N LEU A 186 -3.40 -4.13 9.13
CA LEU A 186 -3.55 -5.23 10.08
C LEU A 186 -2.49 -6.32 9.86
N ILE A 187 -1.75 -6.62 10.93
CA ILE A 187 -0.84 -7.76 11.01
C ILE A 187 -1.36 -8.75 12.05
N LEU A 188 -1.40 -10.01 11.68
CA LEU A 188 -1.67 -11.13 12.57
C LEU A 188 -0.38 -11.95 12.76
N ILE A 189 -0.08 -12.34 13.99
CA ILE A 189 1.01 -13.30 14.27
C ILE A 189 0.52 -14.38 15.23
N ASP A 190 1.05 -15.60 15.12
CA ASP A 190 0.90 -16.60 16.19
C ASP A 190 1.54 -16.10 17.48
N ALA A 191 1.27 -16.78 18.60
CA ALA A 191 2.03 -16.56 19.82
C ALA A 191 3.54 -16.77 19.58
N PRO A 192 4.37 -15.71 19.65
CA PRO A 192 5.77 -15.80 19.29
C PRO A 192 6.58 -16.53 20.36
N LYS A 193 7.60 -17.28 19.96
CA LYS A 193 8.46 -18.06 20.88
C LYS A 193 9.76 -17.33 21.20
N ASN A 194 10.17 -16.40 20.35
CA ASN A 194 11.35 -15.59 20.55
C ASN A 194 11.18 -14.21 19.88
N PRO A 195 12.03 -13.21 20.21
CA PRO A 195 11.95 -11.87 19.64
C PRO A 195 12.14 -11.80 18.12
N PHE A 196 12.90 -12.73 17.53
CA PHE A 196 13.12 -12.77 16.09
C PHE A 196 11.88 -13.22 15.32
N ASP A 197 11.04 -14.08 15.89
CA ASP A 197 9.74 -14.43 15.27
C ASP A 197 8.90 -13.17 15.03
N VAL A 198 8.86 -12.27 16.03
CA VAL A 198 8.14 -10.99 15.93
C VAL A 198 8.86 -10.03 14.98
N ALA A 199 10.17 -9.85 15.12
CA ALA A 199 10.92 -8.93 14.27
C ALA A 199 10.81 -9.29 12.79
N GLU A 200 10.92 -10.59 12.47
CA GLU A 200 10.73 -11.11 11.12
C GLU A 200 9.31 -10.86 10.62
N ALA A 201 8.28 -11.19 11.42
CA ALA A 201 6.89 -10.95 11.04
C ALA A 201 6.59 -9.45 10.82
N LEU A 202 7.15 -8.56 11.64
CA LEU A 202 7.00 -7.12 11.47
C LEU A 202 7.63 -6.60 10.16
N ILE A 203 8.78 -7.15 9.76
CA ILE A 203 9.39 -6.81 8.47
C ILE A 203 8.60 -7.41 7.31
N HIS A 204 8.24 -8.69 7.39
CA HIS A 204 7.50 -9.39 6.34
C HIS A 204 6.13 -8.75 6.10
N GLU A 205 5.29 -8.74 7.12
CA GLU A 205 3.91 -8.28 6.99
C GLU A 205 3.86 -6.75 6.88
N GLY A 206 4.84 -6.03 7.45
CA GLY A 206 5.02 -4.59 7.24
C GLY A 206 5.39 -4.25 5.79
N ALA A 207 6.19 -5.08 5.12
CA ALA A 207 6.45 -4.95 3.68
C ALA A 207 5.16 -5.09 2.87
N HIS A 208 4.33 -6.09 3.16
CA HIS A 208 3.01 -6.21 2.54
C HIS A 208 2.13 -4.97 2.79
N GLN A 209 2.10 -4.41 4.01
CA GLN A 209 1.33 -3.18 4.26
C GLN A 209 1.82 -2.00 3.43
N LYS A 210 3.14 -1.81 3.34
CA LYS A 210 3.72 -0.76 2.52
C LYS A 210 3.41 -0.99 1.04
N PHE A 211 3.47 -2.24 0.57
CA PHE A 211 3.08 -2.60 -0.78
C PHE A 211 1.63 -2.26 -1.08
N PHE A 212 0.70 -2.55 -0.17
CA PHE A 212 -0.70 -2.18 -0.35
C PHE A 212 -0.87 -0.67 -0.47
N ASP A 213 -0.14 0.11 0.33
CA ASP A 213 -0.17 1.57 0.23
C ASP A 213 0.42 2.07 -1.10
N LEU A 214 1.51 1.48 -1.58
CA LEU A 214 2.06 1.77 -2.91
C LEU A 214 1.05 1.42 -4.00
N ALA A 215 0.47 0.22 -3.98
CA ALA A 215 -0.43 -0.28 -5.02
C ALA A 215 -1.72 0.55 -5.17
N ILE A 216 -2.18 1.23 -4.12
CA ILE A 216 -3.36 2.12 -4.21
C ILE A 216 -3.00 3.59 -4.50
N THR A 217 -1.73 3.95 -4.48
CA THR A 217 -1.25 5.33 -4.70
C THR A 217 -0.38 5.50 -5.94
N HIS A 218 0.16 4.42 -6.50
CA HIS A 218 1.14 4.41 -7.57
C HIS A 218 0.76 3.37 -8.64
N ASP A 219 1.35 3.49 -9.82
CA ASP A 219 0.99 2.71 -10.99
C ASP A 219 1.69 1.34 -10.93
N PHE A 220 1.12 0.42 -10.15
CA PHE A 220 1.66 -0.93 -9.94
C PHE A 220 0.96 -2.03 -10.76
N LEU A 221 -0.38 -2.03 -10.76
CA LEU A 221 -1.19 -3.06 -11.39
C LEU A 221 -2.13 -2.39 -12.39
N GLY A 222 -2.12 -2.86 -13.64
CA GLY A 222 -2.97 -2.32 -14.69
C GLY A 222 -4.43 -2.76 -14.55
N ALA A 223 -5.32 -2.11 -15.30
CA ALA A 223 -6.74 -2.46 -15.33
C ALA A 223 -6.99 -3.89 -15.86
N ASP A 224 -6.14 -4.33 -16.79
CA ASP A 224 -6.13 -5.70 -17.34
C ASP A 224 -5.16 -6.57 -16.55
N ILE A 225 -5.39 -6.73 -15.23
CA ILE A 225 -4.67 -7.73 -14.45
C ILE A 225 -4.85 -9.05 -15.19
N ALA A 226 -3.74 -9.76 -15.47
CA ALA A 226 -3.79 -11.05 -16.14
C ALA A 226 -4.48 -12.09 -15.23
N GLU A 227 -5.82 -12.07 -15.17
CA GLU A 227 -6.65 -12.87 -14.26
C GLU A 227 -6.38 -14.39 -14.38
N ASP A 228 -5.87 -14.80 -15.55
CA ASP A 228 -5.55 -16.19 -15.85
C ASP A 228 -4.10 -16.59 -15.55
N ARG A 229 -3.18 -15.65 -15.30
CA ARG A 229 -1.78 -15.97 -15.00
C ARG A 229 -1.64 -16.34 -13.52
N ARG A 230 -1.05 -17.50 -13.29
CA ARG A 230 -0.92 -18.15 -11.98
C ARG A 230 0.53 -18.52 -11.73
N PHE A 231 1.03 -18.21 -10.54
CA PHE A 231 2.41 -18.41 -10.12
C PHE A 231 2.44 -19.41 -8.97
N SER A 232 3.17 -20.50 -9.14
CA SER A 232 3.27 -21.55 -8.13
C SER A 232 4.70 -21.66 -7.61
N PRO A 233 4.98 -21.26 -6.35
CA PRO A 233 6.33 -21.28 -5.82
C PRO A 233 6.86 -22.69 -5.54
N SER A 234 8.16 -22.89 -5.78
CA SER A 234 8.81 -24.19 -5.65
C SER A 234 8.76 -24.79 -4.24
N TRP A 235 8.59 -23.94 -3.22
CA TRP A 235 8.56 -24.31 -1.81
C TRP A 235 7.16 -24.46 -1.21
N SER A 236 6.08 -24.25 -1.97
CA SER A 236 4.72 -24.40 -1.44
C SER A 236 3.73 -24.91 -2.50
N GLY A 237 2.62 -25.50 -2.07
CA GLY A 237 1.52 -25.85 -2.97
C GLY A 237 0.58 -24.68 -3.31
N ALA A 238 0.96 -23.44 -2.98
CA ALA A 238 0.13 -22.28 -3.23
C ALA A 238 0.10 -21.92 -4.72
N ASP A 239 -0.96 -21.23 -5.11
CA ASP A 239 -1.14 -20.75 -6.47
C ASP A 239 -1.55 -19.28 -6.44
N TRP A 240 -0.66 -18.41 -6.90
CA TRP A 240 -0.76 -16.96 -6.70
C TRP A 240 -1.19 -16.25 -7.97
N PRO A 241 -2.19 -15.35 -7.92
CA PRO A 241 -2.36 -14.35 -8.96
C PRO A 241 -1.18 -13.36 -9.00
N LEU A 242 -1.09 -12.58 -10.08
CA LEU A 242 0.00 -11.62 -10.32
C LEU A 242 0.20 -10.63 -9.17
N ASP A 243 -0.89 -10.06 -8.65
CA ASP A 243 -0.88 -9.10 -7.53
C ASP A 243 -0.28 -9.70 -6.25
N GLN A 244 -0.58 -10.97 -5.98
CA GLN A 244 0.03 -11.70 -4.86
C GLN A 244 1.50 -12.03 -5.12
N ALA A 245 1.89 -12.37 -6.36
CA ALA A 245 3.27 -12.65 -6.71
C ALA A 245 4.17 -11.41 -6.52
N ILE A 246 3.76 -10.23 -6.99
CA ILE A 246 4.53 -8.99 -6.79
C ILE A 246 4.60 -8.56 -5.31
N ALA A 247 3.51 -8.74 -4.55
CA ALA A 247 3.52 -8.48 -3.12
C ALA A 247 4.49 -9.42 -2.37
N ALA A 248 4.52 -10.70 -2.75
CA ALA A 248 5.44 -11.69 -2.19
C ALA A 248 6.89 -11.39 -2.55
N PHE A 249 7.17 -11.01 -3.81
CA PHE A 249 8.50 -10.55 -4.23
C PHE A 249 9.02 -9.43 -3.34
N HIS A 250 8.22 -8.37 -3.15
CA HIS A 250 8.60 -7.23 -2.31
C HIS A 250 8.88 -7.64 -0.86
N ALA A 251 8.00 -8.46 -0.27
CA ALA A 251 8.19 -8.96 1.08
C ALA A 251 9.50 -9.73 1.23
N TYR A 252 9.83 -10.62 0.29
CA TYR A 252 11.07 -11.37 0.32
C TYR A 252 12.30 -10.50 0.07
N ALA A 253 12.21 -9.45 -0.75
CA ALA A 253 13.29 -8.46 -0.91
C ALA A 253 13.61 -7.74 0.42
N CYS A 254 12.56 -7.32 1.14
CA CYS A 254 12.74 -6.70 2.46
C CYS A 254 13.29 -7.69 3.49
N LEU A 255 12.80 -8.94 3.50
CA LEU A 255 13.33 -9.99 4.37
C LEU A 255 14.78 -10.36 4.05
N ALA A 256 15.17 -10.34 2.77
CA ALA A 256 16.55 -10.62 2.37
C ALA A 256 17.49 -9.54 2.89
N GLN A 257 17.11 -8.25 2.79
CA GLN A 257 17.84 -7.17 3.43
C GLN A 257 17.91 -7.33 4.96
N PHE A 258 16.80 -7.70 5.61
CA PHE A 258 16.80 -7.94 7.06
C PHE A 258 17.70 -9.12 7.45
N ALA A 259 17.72 -10.21 6.66
CA ALA A 259 18.61 -11.35 6.87
C ALA A 259 20.08 -10.94 6.80
N GLU A 260 20.45 -10.07 5.84
CA GLU A 260 21.80 -9.50 5.74
C GLU A 260 22.15 -8.62 6.96
N ASP A 261 21.19 -7.84 7.46
CA ASP A 261 21.36 -7.03 8.67
C ASP A 261 21.55 -7.92 9.92
N VAL A 262 20.77 -9.00 10.07
CA VAL A 262 20.91 -10.01 11.14
C VAL A 262 22.29 -10.68 11.10
N ALA A 263 22.73 -11.10 9.92
CA ALA A 263 24.05 -11.70 9.74
C ALA A 263 25.17 -10.73 10.10
N ARG A 264 25.02 -9.44 9.76
CA ARG A 264 26.00 -8.40 10.06
C ARG A 264 26.15 -8.14 11.56
N VAL A 265 25.07 -8.24 12.33
CA VAL A 265 25.12 -8.11 13.79
C VAL A 265 25.49 -9.42 14.51
N GLY A 266 25.64 -10.53 13.77
CA GLY A 266 26.11 -11.81 14.30
C GLY A 266 25.05 -12.62 15.07
N GLU A 267 23.76 -12.41 14.78
CA GLU A 267 22.65 -13.00 15.55
C GLU A 267 21.87 -14.08 14.78
N THR A 268 22.45 -14.65 13.72
CA THR A 268 21.84 -15.75 12.95
C THR A 268 21.55 -16.99 13.81
N GLY A 269 22.28 -17.19 14.92
CA GLY A 269 22.04 -18.28 15.87
C GLY A 269 20.82 -18.08 16.78
N SER A 270 20.18 -16.91 16.75
CA SER A 270 19.00 -16.57 17.55
C SER A 270 17.68 -16.74 16.79
N LEU A 271 17.75 -17.14 15.52
CA LEU A 271 16.57 -17.34 14.67
C LEU A 271 15.78 -18.58 15.10
N GLY A 272 14.45 -18.45 15.06
CA GLY A 272 13.54 -19.57 15.29
C GLY A 272 13.63 -20.64 14.19
N PRO A 273 13.19 -21.88 14.46
CA PRO A 273 13.25 -22.99 13.50
C PRO A 273 12.40 -22.77 12.24
N ASN A 274 11.44 -21.85 12.28
CA ASN A 274 10.55 -21.51 11.17
C ASN A 274 10.95 -20.22 10.45
N SER A 275 12.11 -19.64 10.78
CA SER A 275 12.57 -18.39 10.17
C SER A 275 12.70 -18.51 8.66
N LEU A 276 12.18 -17.53 7.94
CA LEU A 276 12.26 -17.39 6.50
C LEU A 276 13.56 -16.73 6.03
N LEU A 277 14.30 -16.08 6.94
CA LEU A 277 15.51 -15.31 6.61
C LEU A 277 16.56 -16.10 5.82
N PRO A 278 16.84 -17.39 6.13
CA PRO A 278 17.83 -18.16 5.37
C PRO A 278 17.47 -18.35 3.89
N SER A 279 16.18 -18.33 3.55
CA SER A 279 15.69 -18.55 2.19
C SER A 279 15.16 -17.29 1.51
N ALA A 280 15.15 -16.13 2.20
CA ALA A 280 14.49 -14.93 1.71
C ALA A 280 15.02 -14.48 0.34
N ARG A 281 16.35 -14.44 0.16
CA ARG A 281 16.99 -14.05 -1.11
C ARG A 281 16.71 -15.04 -2.25
N GLU A 282 16.69 -16.33 -1.96
CA GLU A 282 16.37 -17.36 -2.95
C GLU A 282 14.93 -17.21 -3.45
N ARG A 283 13.99 -17.00 -2.53
CA ARG A 283 12.57 -16.81 -2.83
C ARG A 283 12.30 -15.53 -3.60
N GLU A 284 12.93 -14.42 -3.20
CA GLU A 284 12.89 -13.16 -3.96
C GLU A 284 13.36 -13.36 -5.40
N ALA A 285 14.51 -14.00 -5.60
CA ALA A 285 15.08 -14.21 -6.93
C ALA A 285 14.18 -15.11 -7.81
N GLU A 286 13.62 -16.17 -7.24
CA GLU A 286 12.67 -17.05 -7.94
C GLU A 286 11.43 -16.29 -8.40
N ILE A 287 10.80 -15.52 -7.52
CA ILE A 287 9.59 -14.76 -7.87
C ILE A 287 9.92 -13.64 -8.85
N GLY A 288 11.04 -12.94 -8.65
CA GLY A 288 11.49 -11.87 -9.52
C GLY A 288 11.69 -12.35 -10.96
N ALA A 289 12.24 -13.55 -11.15
CA ALA A 289 12.38 -14.16 -12.48
C ALA A 289 11.01 -14.37 -13.16
N TRP A 290 9.99 -14.85 -12.43
CA TRP A 290 8.65 -14.98 -13.01
C TRP A 290 8.03 -13.64 -13.38
N LEU A 291 8.26 -12.61 -12.55
CA LEU A 291 7.72 -11.28 -12.79
C LEU A 291 8.38 -10.62 -14.02
N LEU A 292 9.66 -10.88 -14.27
CA LEU A 292 10.33 -10.43 -15.49
C LEU A 292 9.74 -11.08 -16.75
N ASP A 293 9.33 -12.35 -16.68
CA ASP A 293 8.70 -13.06 -17.80
C ASP A 293 7.31 -12.50 -18.17
N VAL A 294 6.72 -11.70 -17.29
CA VAL A 294 5.38 -11.11 -17.45
C VAL A 294 5.39 -9.58 -17.31
N GLU A 295 6.57 -8.97 -17.40
CA GLU A 295 6.79 -7.56 -17.10
C GLU A 295 5.87 -6.63 -17.90
N GLU A 296 5.47 -7.03 -19.11
CA GLU A 296 4.55 -6.28 -19.97
C GLU A 296 3.15 -6.06 -19.35
N THR A 297 2.79 -6.85 -18.33
CA THR A 297 1.53 -6.76 -17.59
C THR A 297 1.61 -5.84 -16.37
N LEU A 298 2.82 -5.38 -16.04
CA LEU A 298 3.07 -4.47 -14.93
C LEU A 298 3.05 -3.02 -15.41
N GLU A 299 2.51 -2.16 -14.57
CA GLU A 299 2.51 -0.71 -14.82
C GLU A 299 3.90 -0.10 -14.55
N ALA A 300 4.07 1.16 -14.93
CA ALA A 300 5.39 1.79 -14.99
C ALA A 300 6.16 1.77 -13.65
N ASP A 301 5.50 2.06 -12.52
CA ASP A 301 6.16 2.05 -11.21
C ASP A 301 6.53 0.63 -10.78
N ALA A 302 5.68 -0.37 -11.03
CA ALA A 302 5.97 -1.77 -10.73
C ALA A 302 7.14 -2.33 -11.56
N ARG A 303 7.24 -1.98 -12.85
CA ARG A 303 8.37 -2.39 -13.71
C ARG A 303 9.69 -1.83 -13.20
N TRP A 304 9.72 -0.51 -12.94
CA TRP A 304 10.90 0.13 -12.36
C TRP A 304 11.28 -0.49 -11.02
N PHE A 305 10.29 -0.72 -10.15
CA PHE A 305 10.48 -1.31 -8.84
C PHE A 305 11.11 -2.71 -8.94
N LEU A 306 10.54 -3.58 -9.77
CA LEU A 306 11.03 -4.93 -10.05
C LEU A 306 12.48 -4.92 -10.56
N ARG A 307 12.74 -4.17 -11.64
CA ARG A 307 14.06 -4.08 -12.26
C ARG A 307 15.10 -3.52 -11.31
N THR A 308 14.74 -2.49 -10.54
CA THR A 308 15.64 -1.89 -9.54
C THR A 308 16.06 -2.92 -8.52
N PHE A 309 15.12 -3.66 -7.90
CA PHE A 309 15.44 -4.71 -6.93
C PHE A 309 16.31 -5.82 -7.53
N LEU A 310 16.08 -6.18 -8.80
CA LEU A 310 16.86 -7.18 -9.52
C LEU A 310 18.19 -6.67 -10.09
N GLN A 311 18.53 -5.39 -9.86
CA GLN A 311 19.73 -4.72 -10.38
C GLN A 311 19.82 -4.70 -11.91
N GLU A 312 18.67 -4.70 -12.59
CA GLU A 312 18.59 -4.43 -14.01
C GLU A 312 18.69 -2.91 -14.22
N ASP A 313 19.46 -2.48 -15.24
CA ASP A 313 19.60 -1.05 -15.56
C ASP A 313 18.22 -0.47 -15.95
N THR A 314 17.70 0.42 -15.11
CA THR A 314 16.44 1.13 -15.37
C THR A 314 16.51 2.55 -14.85
N ASP A 315 16.07 3.49 -15.68
CA ASP A 315 15.77 4.85 -15.23
C ASP A 315 14.43 4.86 -14.51
N LEU A 316 14.21 5.87 -13.67
CA LEU A 316 12.90 6.12 -13.06
C LEU A 316 11.83 6.28 -14.14
N PRO A 317 10.57 5.88 -13.88
CA PRO A 317 9.48 6.05 -14.83
C PRO A 317 9.35 7.51 -15.24
N GLU A 318 9.52 7.79 -16.52
CA GLU A 318 9.13 9.08 -17.10
C GLU A 318 7.66 9.01 -17.52
N PRO A 319 6.90 10.11 -17.39
CA PRO A 319 5.54 10.16 -17.89
C PRO A 319 5.53 9.86 -19.38
N GLU A 320 4.69 8.93 -19.82
CA GLU A 320 4.58 8.58 -21.23
C GLU A 320 4.29 9.83 -22.06
N SER A 321 5.00 9.96 -23.19
CA SER A 321 4.76 11.05 -24.14
C SER A 321 3.40 10.83 -24.81
N ALA A 322 2.37 11.50 -24.29
CA ALA A 322 1.04 11.47 -24.84
C ALA A 322 0.73 12.79 -25.56
N THR A 323 0.09 12.70 -26.73
CA THR A 323 -0.43 13.86 -27.45
C THR A 323 -1.89 14.08 -27.06
N ALA A 324 -2.21 15.24 -26.50
CA ALA A 324 -3.60 15.60 -26.25
C ALA A 324 -4.34 15.84 -27.59
N PRO A 325 -5.60 15.43 -27.74
CA PRO A 325 -6.34 15.68 -28.98
C PRO A 325 -6.58 17.18 -29.21
N GLU A 326 -6.87 17.56 -30.45
CA GLU A 326 -7.14 18.95 -30.80
C GLU A 326 -8.44 19.46 -30.15
N GLY A 327 -8.40 20.71 -29.65
CA GLY A 327 -9.57 21.38 -29.07
C GLY A 327 -9.25 22.11 -27.76
N ARG A 328 -10.27 22.76 -27.19
CA ARG A 328 -10.21 23.29 -25.81
C ARG A 328 -10.98 22.38 -24.88
N TYR A 329 -10.41 22.13 -23.71
CA TYR A 329 -10.95 21.22 -22.71
C TYR A 329 -11.20 21.94 -21.41
N ALA A 330 -12.21 21.52 -20.66
CA ALA A 330 -12.46 21.96 -19.29
C ALA A 330 -12.47 20.76 -18.34
N LEU A 331 -12.12 20.97 -17.07
CA LEU A 331 -12.21 19.93 -16.05
C LEU A 331 -13.68 19.60 -15.78
N ASP A 332 -14.01 18.31 -15.63
CA ASP A 332 -15.36 17.89 -15.23
C ASP A 332 -15.77 18.57 -13.91
N PRO A 333 -16.87 19.37 -13.89
CA PRO A 333 -17.26 20.15 -12.73
C PRO A 333 -17.74 19.31 -11.54
N LEU A 334 -17.98 18.01 -11.74
CA LEU A 334 -18.36 17.10 -10.67
C LEU A 334 -17.16 16.56 -9.90
N LEU A 335 -15.94 16.71 -10.43
CA LEU A 335 -14.74 16.23 -9.76
C LEU A 335 -14.48 16.94 -8.44
N ARG A 336 -14.01 16.17 -7.47
CA ARG A 336 -13.38 16.65 -6.24
C ARG A 336 -11.87 16.59 -6.42
N VAL A 337 -11.18 17.58 -5.88
CA VAL A 337 -9.73 17.74 -6.05
C VAL A 337 -9.08 17.90 -4.69
N THR A 338 -8.15 17.00 -4.35
CA THR A 338 -7.27 17.13 -3.19
C THR A 338 -5.83 17.21 -3.66
N ARG A 339 -5.09 18.22 -3.19
CA ARG A 339 -3.68 18.45 -3.55
C ARG A 339 -2.77 18.02 -2.40
N MET A 340 -1.72 17.27 -2.72
CA MET A 340 -0.72 16.83 -1.75
C MET A 340 0.38 17.88 -1.62
N ALA A 341 0.46 18.55 -0.48
CA ALA A 341 1.45 19.61 -0.27
C ALA A 341 2.90 19.09 -0.28
N SER A 342 3.14 17.86 0.18
CA SER A 342 4.47 17.25 0.28
C SER A 342 5.00 16.75 -1.05
N THR A 343 4.15 16.20 -1.92
CA THR A 343 4.58 15.58 -3.19
C THR A 343 4.18 16.39 -4.43
N GLY A 344 3.28 17.36 -4.29
CA GLY A 344 2.68 18.08 -5.40
C GLY A 344 1.71 17.24 -6.24
N ARG A 345 1.48 15.97 -5.90
CA ARG A 345 0.51 15.09 -6.59
C ARG A 345 -0.92 15.51 -6.31
N ILE A 346 -1.84 15.10 -7.19
CA ILE A 346 -3.27 15.40 -7.07
C ILE A 346 -4.06 14.09 -7.03
N LEU A 347 -5.03 14.05 -6.11
CA LEU A 347 -6.11 13.06 -6.12
C LEU A 347 -7.37 13.71 -6.68
N LEU A 348 -7.83 13.21 -7.81
CA LEU A 348 -9.15 13.52 -8.38
C LEU A 348 -10.14 12.44 -8.00
N ALA A 349 -11.38 12.84 -7.73
CA ALA A 349 -12.44 11.90 -7.40
C ALA A 349 -13.76 12.29 -8.07
N ARG A 350 -14.39 11.33 -8.76
CA ARG A 350 -15.71 11.48 -9.37
C ARG A 350 -16.76 10.77 -8.50
N PRO A 351 -17.79 11.47 -8.02
CA PRO A 351 -18.92 10.82 -7.37
C PRO A 351 -19.63 9.84 -8.32
N GLY A 352 -20.00 8.66 -7.82
CA GLY A 352 -20.60 7.59 -8.62
C GLY A 352 -21.05 6.40 -7.78
N SER A 353 -21.39 5.29 -8.43
CA SER A 353 -21.66 4.00 -7.77
C SER A 353 -21.12 2.84 -8.63
N PRO A 354 -19.85 2.45 -8.43
CA PRO A 354 -18.89 2.99 -7.47
C PRO A 354 -18.34 4.37 -7.88
N PRO A 355 -17.81 5.17 -6.93
CA PRO A 355 -17.04 6.36 -7.26
C PRO A 355 -15.69 6.01 -7.90
N GLU A 356 -15.14 6.94 -8.68
CA GLU A 356 -13.84 6.79 -9.35
C GLU A 356 -12.79 7.69 -8.68
N LEU A 357 -11.59 7.18 -8.48
CA LEU A 357 -10.46 7.93 -7.90
C LEU A 357 -9.24 7.80 -8.81
N HIS A 358 -8.55 8.92 -9.03
CA HIS A 358 -7.39 8.98 -9.92
C HIS A 358 -6.28 9.79 -9.28
N TRP A 359 -5.12 9.16 -9.11
CA TRP A 359 -3.87 9.86 -8.82
C TRP A 359 -3.28 10.45 -10.09
N LEU A 360 -2.76 11.67 -9.97
CA LEU A 360 -2.00 12.37 -11.00
C LEU A 360 -0.63 12.75 -10.46
N ALA A 361 0.38 12.66 -11.33
CA ALA A 361 1.74 13.10 -11.05
C ALA A 361 1.79 14.61 -10.74
N SER A 362 2.87 15.05 -10.07
CA SER A 362 3.01 16.43 -9.60
C SER A 362 2.97 17.49 -10.71
N GLY A 363 3.44 17.14 -11.91
CA GLY A 363 3.37 18.00 -13.09
C GLY A 363 1.95 18.28 -13.60
N ALA A 364 0.93 17.54 -13.15
CA ALA A 364 -0.46 17.78 -13.55
C ALA A 364 -1.12 18.95 -12.80
N THR A 365 -0.52 19.46 -11.72
CA THR A 365 -1.14 20.47 -10.86
C THR A 365 -1.51 21.74 -11.61
N ASP A 366 -0.57 22.30 -12.37
CA ASP A 366 -0.82 23.52 -13.14
C ASP A 366 -1.91 23.33 -14.20
N VAL A 367 -1.98 22.14 -14.80
CA VAL A 367 -2.98 21.81 -15.82
C VAL A 367 -4.37 21.74 -15.19
N VAL A 368 -4.50 21.05 -14.05
CA VAL A 368 -5.77 20.97 -13.30
C VAL A 368 -6.22 22.36 -12.85
N ASP A 369 -5.32 23.20 -12.34
CA ASP A 369 -5.62 24.57 -11.92
C ASP A 369 -6.12 25.42 -13.09
N ARG A 370 -5.44 25.35 -14.24
CA ARG A 370 -5.85 26.08 -15.44
C ARG A 370 -7.20 25.60 -15.98
N LEU A 371 -7.41 24.29 -16.09
CA LEU A 371 -8.67 23.69 -16.54
C LEU A 371 -9.85 23.99 -15.60
N THR A 372 -9.58 24.18 -14.30
CA THR A 372 -10.58 24.60 -13.32
C THR A 372 -10.98 26.06 -13.52
N ALA A 373 -10.02 26.92 -13.91
CA ALA A 373 -10.26 28.34 -14.11
C ALA A 373 -10.92 28.66 -15.46
N ALA A 374 -10.50 28.01 -16.54
CA ALA A 374 -11.02 28.23 -17.89
C ALA A 374 -10.69 27.05 -18.83
N PRO A 375 -11.40 26.90 -19.97
CA PRO A 375 -11.03 25.89 -20.95
C PRO A 375 -9.63 26.14 -21.54
N VAL A 376 -8.83 25.09 -21.73
CA VAL A 376 -7.43 25.15 -22.22
C VAL A 376 -7.22 24.19 -23.40
N SER A 377 -6.39 24.57 -24.37
CA SER A 377 -5.93 23.74 -25.49
C SER A 377 -4.49 23.30 -25.32
N ALA A 378 -4.12 22.19 -25.98
CA ALA A 378 -2.75 21.66 -25.95
C ALA A 378 -1.70 22.67 -26.46
N ALA A 379 -2.07 23.56 -27.38
CA ALA A 379 -1.18 24.59 -27.93
C ALA A 379 -0.79 25.69 -26.90
N GLU A 380 -1.55 25.80 -25.79
CA GLU A 380 -1.30 26.77 -24.71
C GLU A 380 -0.50 26.14 -23.55
N LEU A 381 -0.03 24.90 -23.71
CA LEU A 381 0.62 24.09 -22.67
C LEU A 381 2.06 23.74 -23.07
N GLU A 382 2.93 23.61 -22.07
CA GLU A 382 4.27 23.04 -22.25
C GLU A 382 4.19 21.52 -22.52
N PRO A 383 5.21 20.87 -23.12
CA PRO A 383 5.14 19.44 -23.47
C PRO A 383 4.74 18.50 -22.32
N ALA A 384 5.27 18.70 -21.12
CA ALA A 384 4.91 17.91 -19.94
C ALA A 384 3.44 18.14 -19.50
N GLN A 385 2.91 19.35 -19.70
CA GLN A 385 1.53 19.70 -19.43
C GLN A 385 0.59 19.11 -20.49
N VAL A 386 1.02 19.00 -21.74
CA VAL A 386 0.26 18.31 -22.81
C VAL A 386 0.02 16.85 -22.47
N ALA A 387 1.05 16.14 -21.97
CA ALA A 387 0.89 14.75 -21.52
C ALA A 387 -0.12 14.62 -20.38
N ALA A 388 -0.07 15.53 -19.39
CA ALA A 388 -1.05 15.55 -18.30
C ALA A 388 -2.48 15.84 -18.80
N LEU A 389 -2.65 16.77 -19.76
CA LEU A 389 -3.94 17.01 -20.39
C LEU A 389 -4.43 15.76 -21.14
N ALA A 390 -3.56 15.09 -21.90
CA ALA A 390 -3.90 13.89 -22.64
C ALA A 390 -4.43 12.78 -21.69
N ALA A 391 -3.73 12.54 -20.57
CA ALA A 391 -4.16 11.58 -19.56
C ALA A 391 -5.51 11.94 -18.91
N LEU A 392 -5.76 13.23 -18.66
CA LEU A 392 -7.06 13.70 -18.17
C LEU A 392 -8.19 13.45 -19.19
N VAL A 393 -7.92 13.67 -20.49
CA VAL A 393 -8.91 13.45 -21.55
C VAL A 393 -9.18 11.95 -21.75
N ASP A 394 -8.14 11.13 -21.77
CA ASP A 394 -8.26 9.67 -21.92
C ASP A 394 -9.11 9.05 -20.81
N ARG A 395 -8.87 9.46 -19.56
CA ARG A 395 -9.66 9.07 -18.38
C ARG A 395 -11.03 9.77 -18.29
N SER A 396 -11.41 10.53 -19.32
CA SER A 396 -12.65 11.30 -19.39
C SER A 396 -12.84 12.29 -18.22
N LEU A 397 -11.75 12.75 -17.58
CA LEU A 397 -11.74 13.71 -16.47
C LEU A 397 -11.77 15.16 -16.97
N ALA A 398 -11.40 15.38 -18.23
CA ALA A 398 -11.56 16.64 -18.94
C ALA A 398 -12.43 16.42 -20.19
N TYR A 399 -13.32 17.36 -20.50
CA TYR A 399 -14.26 17.26 -21.62
C TYR A 399 -14.04 18.39 -22.64
N PRO A 400 -14.27 18.14 -23.95
CA PRO A 400 -14.14 19.16 -24.97
C PRO A 400 -15.26 20.20 -24.85
N VAL A 401 -14.93 21.49 -25.02
CA VAL A 401 -15.89 22.60 -24.97
C VAL A 401 -16.41 22.93 -26.38
N PRO A 402 -17.71 22.71 -26.67
CA PRO A 402 -18.26 22.95 -28.01
C PRO A 402 -18.14 24.41 -28.45
N GLY A 403 -17.83 24.64 -29.73
CA GLY A 403 -17.84 25.98 -30.33
C GLY A 403 -16.54 26.79 -30.21
N SER A 404 -15.51 26.21 -29.60
CA SER A 404 -14.15 26.74 -29.69
C SER A 404 -13.46 26.23 -30.95
N ALA A 405 -13.79 26.81 -32.10
CA ALA A 405 -12.94 26.63 -33.29
C ALA A 405 -11.53 27.14 -32.92
N PRO A 406 -10.45 26.48 -33.37
CA PRO A 406 -9.11 27.02 -33.18
C PRO A 406 -9.10 28.43 -33.77
N ASP A 407 -8.76 29.43 -32.94
CA ASP A 407 -8.58 30.83 -33.35
C ASP A 407 -7.45 30.89 -34.40
N GLY A 408 -7.79 30.61 -35.66
CA GLY A 408 -6.79 30.34 -36.70
C GLY A 408 -7.32 30.32 -38.13
N LEU A 409 -8.59 30.64 -38.35
CA LEU A 409 -9.12 30.98 -39.68
C LEU A 409 -9.79 32.37 -39.60
N GLN A 410 -8.97 33.38 -39.31
CA GLN A 410 -9.23 34.71 -39.87
C GLN A 410 -9.09 34.52 -41.38
N ALA A 411 -10.21 34.32 -42.06
CA ALA A 411 -10.26 34.44 -43.50
C ALA A 411 -9.76 35.84 -43.85
N ASP A 412 -8.62 35.91 -44.54
CA ASP A 412 -8.28 37.05 -45.38
C ASP A 412 -9.43 37.19 -46.39
N VAL A 413 -10.41 38.00 -46.04
CA VAL A 413 -11.39 38.54 -46.97
C VAL A 413 -10.79 39.84 -47.51
N ASP A 414 -9.84 39.69 -48.42
CA ASP A 414 -9.43 40.72 -49.36
C ASP A 414 -9.19 40.06 -50.73
N ALA A 415 -10.26 40.00 -51.53
CA ALA A 415 -10.27 40.12 -53.00
C ALA A 415 -11.72 40.16 -53.54
#